data_AF-A0A6P0LPK8-F1
#
_entry.id   AF-A0A6P0LPK8-F1
#
_cell.length_a   1.000
_cell.length_b   1.000
_cell.length_c   1.000
_cell.angle_alpha   90.00
_cell.angle_beta   90.00
_cell.angle_gamma   90.00
#
_symmetry.space_group_name_H-M   'P 1'
#
loop_
_entity.id
_entity.type
_entity.pdbx_description
1 polymer ?
#
loop_
_entity_poly.entity_id
_entity_poly.type
_entity_poly.pdbx_seq_one_letter_code
_entity_poly.pdbx_strand_id
1 'polypeptide(L)' 'QEAVQLSWDTLEKVGNMSSSSVLYILNEVLSQEQPSAGSYGLMVGMGPGLSQEILLLQW' A
#
# COMPACT_ATOMS: atom_id res chain seq x y z
N GLN A 1 -14.54 -0.60 -1.43
CA GLN A 1 -13.63 -1.76 -1.31
C GLN A 1 -12.59 -1.76 -2.42
N GLU A 2 -12.89 -1.28 -3.64
CA GLU A 2 -11.95 -1.21 -4.78
C GLU A 2 -10.60 -0.52 -4.48
N ALA A 3 -10.56 0.56 -3.69
CA ALA A 3 -9.33 1.33 -3.46
C ALA A 3 -8.16 0.55 -2.84
N VAL A 4 -8.42 -0.60 -2.20
CA VAL A 4 -7.38 -1.47 -1.61
C VAL A 4 -7.27 -2.81 -2.35
N GLN A 5 -8.01 -3.00 -3.45
CA GLN A 5 -8.04 -4.28 -4.17
C GLN A 5 -6.65 -4.67 -4.65
N LEU A 6 -5.89 -3.72 -5.20
CA LEU A 6 -4.54 -3.98 -5.65
C LEU A 6 -3.63 -4.49 -4.51
N SER A 7 -3.79 -3.98 -3.30
CA SER A 7 -3.05 -4.47 -2.12
C SER A 7 -3.35 -5.95 -1.84
N TRP A 8 -4.61 -6.37 -1.96
CA TRP A 8 -5.02 -7.76 -1.76
C TRP A 8 -4.48 -8.66 -2.88
N ASP A 9 -4.64 -8.23 -4.14
CA ASP A 9 -4.17 -8.97 -5.30
C ASP A 9 -2.65 -9.17 -5.26
N THR A 10 -1.90 -8.15 -4.82
CA THR A 10 -0.46 -8.24 -4.63
C THR A 10 -0.12 -9.24 -3.53
N LEU A 11 -0.76 -9.16 -2.36
CA LEU A 11 -0.52 -10.09 -1.25
C LEU A 11 -0.89 -11.53 -1.60
N GLU A 12 -1.94 -11.76 -2.41
CA GLU A 12 -2.30 -13.09 -2.91
C GLU A 12 -1.18 -13.68 -3.80
N LYS A 13 -0.55 -12.84 -4.64
CA LYS A 13 0.50 -13.27 -5.57
C LYS A 13 1.84 -13.53 -4.89
N VAL A 14 2.28 -12.66 -3.98
CA VAL A 14 3.65 -12.69 -3.42
C VAL A 14 3.71 -13.07 -1.94
N GLY A 15 2.57 -13.13 -1.26
CA GLY A 15 2.50 -13.41 0.17
C GLY A 15 2.94 -12.23 1.05
N ASN A 16 2.96 -12.48 2.36
CA ASN A 16 3.44 -11.50 3.34
C ASN A 16 4.98 -11.50 3.36
N MET A 17 5.58 -10.39 2.94
CA MET A 17 7.02 -10.16 2.91
C MET A 17 7.53 -9.44 4.16
N SER A 18 6.79 -9.52 5.27
CA SER A 18 7.02 -8.71 6.48
C SER A 18 6.86 -7.21 6.17
N SER A 19 7.63 -6.34 6.82
CA SER A 19 7.54 -4.88 6.70
C SER A 19 7.77 -4.35 5.29
N SER A 20 8.44 -5.06 4.40
CA SER A 20 8.64 -4.62 3.01
C SER A 20 7.37 -4.70 2.16
N SER A 21 6.33 -5.41 2.61
CA SER A 21 5.07 -5.57 1.89
C SER A 21 4.43 -4.23 1.52
N VAL A 22 4.48 -3.23 2.41
CA VAL A 22 3.87 -1.92 2.15
C VAL A 22 4.58 -1.14 1.04
N LEU A 23 5.91 -1.26 0.95
CA LEU A 23 6.69 -0.61 -0.11
C LEU A 23 6.51 -1.32 -1.45
N TYR A 24 6.41 -2.65 -1.43
CA TYR A 24 6.14 -3.42 -2.63
C TYR A 24 4.75 -3.12 -3.20
N ILE A 25 3.73 -3.05 -2.33
CA ILE A 25 2.37 -2.66 -2.73
C ILE A 25 2.36 -1.24 -3.29
N LEU A 26 3.08 -0.29 -2.67
CA LEU A 26 3.20 1.07 -3.22
C LEU A 26 3.83 1.07 -4.61
N ASN A 27 4.88 0.28 -4.83
CA ASN A 27 5.50 0.14 -6.14
C ASN A 27 4.50 -0.41 -7.17
N GLU A 28 3.69 -1.41 -6.80
CA GLU A 28 2.64 -1.95 -7.68
C GLU A 28 1.57 -0.89 -8.00
N VAL A 29 1.13 -0.11 -7.02
CA VAL A 29 0.21 1.02 -7.22
C VAL A 29 0.79 1.98 -8.25
N LEU A 30 2.00 2.49 -8.01
CA LEU A 30 2.67 3.44 -8.91
C LEU A 30 2.91 2.89 -10.33
N SER A 31 3.03 1.57 -10.47
CA SER A 31 3.27 0.90 -11.74
C SER A 31 1.99 0.68 -12.56
N GLN A 32 0.85 0.45 -11.90
CA GLN A 32 -0.43 0.20 -12.56
C GLN A 32 -1.28 1.46 -12.72
N GLU A 33 -1.24 2.34 -11.72
CA GLU A 33 -1.97 3.59 -11.68
C GLU A 33 -1.02 4.73 -11.29
N GLN A 34 -0.99 5.80 -12.07
CA GLN A 34 -0.28 7.01 -11.67
C GLN A 34 -1.28 7.97 -11.02
N PRO A 35 -1.19 8.20 -9.68
CA PRO A 35 -2.06 9.17 -9.03
C PRO A 35 -1.83 10.55 -9.62
N SER A 36 -2.90 11.34 -9.70
CA SER A 36 -2.82 12.69 -10.26
C SER A 36 -1.89 13.57 -9.43
N ALA A 37 -1.14 14.46 -10.07
CA ALA A 37 -0.32 15.43 -9.36
C ALA A 37 -1.17 16.26 -8.37
N GLY A 38 -0.65 16.46 -7.17
CA GLY A 38 -1.30 17.11 -6.04
C GLY A 38 -2.31 16.23 -5.29
N SER A 39 -2.64 15.03 -5.77
CA SER A 39 -3.60 14.13 -5.11
C SER A 39 -3.03 13.51 -3.85
N TYR A 40 -3.94 13.13 -2.94
CA TYR A 40 -3.59 12.50 -1.67
C TYR A 40 -3.95 11.02 -1.66
N GLY A 41 -3.14 10.25 -0.96
CA GLY A 41 -3.36 8.82 -0.71
C GLY A 41 -2.97 8.46 0.71
N LEU A 42 -3.58 7.38 1.22
CA LEU A 42 -3.32 6.87 2.57
C LEU A 42 -2.62 5.52 2.46
N MET A 43 -1.49 5.39 3.14
CA MET A 43 -0.84 4.10 3.36
C MET A 43 -0.98 3.73 4.84
N VAL A 44 -1.45 2.51 5.08
CA VAL A 44 -1.62 1.97 6.43
C VAL A 44 -0.81 0.68 6.54
N GLY A 45 0.13 0.65 7.49
CA GLY A 45 0.88 -0.54 7.87
C GLY A 45 0.49 -0.99 9.28
N MET A 46 0.37 -2.30 9.48
CA MET A 46 0.11 -2.88 10.79
C MET A 46 1.13 -3.98 11.11
N GLY A 47 1.82 -3.83 12.23
CA GLY A 47 2.75 -4.81 12.76
C GLY A 47 2.14 -5.64 13.90
N PRO A 48 2.82 -6.74 14.31
CA PRO A 48 2.41 -7.49 15.49
C PRO A 48 2.50 -6.61 16.75
N GLY A 49 1.55 -6.78 17.68
CA GLY A 49 1.54 -6.04 18.95
C GLY A 49 0.81 -4.69 18.94
N LEU A 50 -0.17 -4.51 18.04
CA LEU A 50 -1.00 -3.30 17.90
C LEU A 50 -0.30 -2.05 17.35
N SER A 51 0.95 -2.16 16.90
CA SER A 51 1.64 -1.07 16.21
C SER A 51 0.99 -0.83 14.84
N GLN A 52 0.43 0.37 14.67
CA GLN A 52 -0.12 0.84 13.40
C GLN A 52 0.62 2.12 12.99
N GLU A 53 1.00 2.19 11.73
CA GLU A 53 1.59 3.37 11.12
C GLU A 53 0.68 3.82 9.98
N ILE A 54 0.37 5.11 9.95
CA ILE A 54 -0.50 5.72 8.95
C ILE A 54 0.26 6.89 8.33
N LEU A 55 0.44 6.82 7.02
CA LEU A 55 1.18 7.81 6.24
C LEU A 55 0.22 8.49 5.26
N LEU A 56 0.18 9.82 5.30
CA LEU A 56 -0.44 10.62 4.24
C LEU A 56 0.60 10.88 3.16
N LEU A 57 0.30 10.44 1.95
CA LEU A 57 1.14 10.61 0.79
C LEU A 57 0.51 11.68 -0.11
N GLN A 58 1.35 12.48 -0.75
CA GLN A 58 0.97 13.42 -1.79
C GLN A 58 1.82 13.15 -3.03
N TRP A 59 1.17 13.12 -4.19
CA TRP A 59 1.81 12.94 -5.49
C TRP A 59 2.09 14.28 -6.16
#